data_AF-A0A843L904-F1
#
_entry.id   AF-A0A843L904-F1
#
_cell.length_a   1.000
_cell.length_b   1.000
_cell.length_c   1.000
_cell.angle_alpha   90.00
_cell.angle_beta   90.00
_cell.angle_gamma   90.00
#
_symmetry.space_group_name_H-M   'P 1'
#
loop_
_entity.id
_entity.type
_entity.pdbx_description
1 polymer ?
#
loop_
_entity_poly.entity_id
_entity_poly.type
_entity_poly.pdbx_seq_one_letter_code
_entity_poly.pdbx_strand_id
1 'polypeptide(L)'
;MPRSEVVPGLIQQIYRVRPDLKLSKTAVHEILFKVRATLPENDPDRKYLPYYWYNYGPYSEVVESSIEALKVRGILREERTQTGKSLLILNERPPNPFCVCEDASAVIGRIVREIDPYHMEAFVHRIYRDYAPYAFMPRYKVDFLVPFKGYRASRPEGQRTLNQFLNEPVTPGLDRLEDALYECEAVLVEEPLFEEFNDEFTAYVSGAGKAFEIAREDETGANLIVEATYASAVDLWYAFARGVRILDRGHDEYYNGRLRQWEREYRESLRALVPKVSAYNRSVREYARHAPSREPGARSTKILSSLIEGYFS
;
A
#
# COMPACT_ATOMS: atom_id res chain seq x y z
N MET A 1 -5.38 -33.48 8.11
CA MET A 1 -3.96 -33.08 8.10
C MET A 1 -3.57 -32.51 9.44
N PRO A 2 -2.30 -32.63 9.87
CA PRO A 2 -1.76 -31.86 10.97
C PRO A 2 -1.96 -30.36 10.69
N ARG A 3 -2.41 -29.60 11.69
CA ARG A 3 -2.68 -28.15 11.56
C ARG A 3 -1.46 -27.37 11.03
N SER A 4 -0.26 -27.83 11.37
CA SER A 4 1.03 -27.24 10.95
C SER A 4 1.39 -27.46 9.48
N GLU A 5 0.62 -28.26 8.74
CA GLU A 5 0.94 -28.64 7.35
C GLU A 5 0.02 -28.00 6.31
N VAL A 6 -1.12 -27.43 6.75
CA VAL A 6 -2.11 -26.85 5.84
C VAL A 6 -1.52 -25.70 5.03
N VAL A 7 -1.05 -24.64 5.69
CA VAL A 7 -0.49 -23.45 5.01
C VAL A 7 0.76 -23.79 4.19
N PRO A 8 1.74 -24.58 4.69
CA PRO A 8 2.83 -25.06 3.86
C PRO A 8 2.38 -25.84 2.62
N GLY A 9 1.33 -26.66 2.73
CA GLY A 9 0.74 -27.37 1.60
C GLY A 9 0.11 -26.45 0.57
N LEU A 10 -0.65 -25.45 1.03
CA LEU A 10 -1.24 -24.43 0.15
C LEU A 10 -0.15 -23.66 -0.61
N ILE A 11 0.95 -23.27 0.05
CA ILE A 11 2.08 -22.61 -0.61
C ILE A 11 2.71 -23.51 -1.67
N GLN A 12 2.97 -24.79 -1.36
CA GLN A 12 3.50 -25.74 -2.35
C GLN A 12 2.55 -25.90 -3.53
N GLN A 13 1.24 -25.91 -3.29
CA GLN A 13 0.24 -26.08 -4.34
C GLN A 13 0.27 -24.93 -5.36
N ILE A 14 0.56 -23.70 -4.94
CA ILE A 14 0.78 -22.56 -5.86
C ILE A 14 1.84 -22.91 -6.90
N TYR A 15 3.00 -23.37 -6.43
CA TYR A 15 4.12 -23.72 -7.30
C TYR A 15 3.91 -25.03 -8.06
N ARG A 16 3.02 -25.92 -7.64
CA ARG A 16 2.67 -27.10 -8.45
C ARG A 16 1.79 -26.77 -9.61
N VAL A 17 0.85 -25.84 -9.40
CA VAL A 17 -0.03 -25.36 -10.46
C VAL A 17 0.81 -24.65 -11.53
N ARG A 18 1.82 -23.86 -11.13
CA ARG A 18 2.81 -23.27 -12.04
C ARG A 18 4.25 -23.35 -11.47
N PRO A 19 5.03 -24.38 -11.84
CA PRO A 19 6.39 -24.60 -11.32
C PRO A 19 7.42 -23.54 -11.71
N ASP A 20 7.18 -22.83 -12.79
CA ASP A 20 8.02 -21.76 -13.33
C ASP A 20 7.83 -20.41 -12.60
N LEU A 21 6.82 -20.29 -11.73
CA LEU A 21 6.53 -19.07 -11.01
C LEU A 21 7.67 -18.67 -10.07
N LYS A 22 8.06 -17.39 -10.16
CA LYS A 22 8.93 -16.71 -9.20
C LYS A 22 8.13 -15.63 -8.50
N LEU A 23 7.85 -15.82 -7.22
CA LEU A 23 6.94 -14.95 -6.47
C LEU A 23 7.67 -14.24 -5.34
N SER A 24 7.39 -12.96 -5.13
CA SER A 24 7.80 -12.31 -3.88
C SER A 24 7.01 -12.89 -2.69
N LYS A 25 7.52 -12.72 -1.46
CA LYS A 25 6.76 -13.06 -0.26
C LYS A 25 5.38 -12.40 -0.27
N THR A 26 5.33 -11.10 -0.56
CA THR A 26 4.07 -10.35 -0.68
C THR A 26 3.12 -11.03 -1.66
N ALA A 27 3.57 -11.41 -2.85
CA ALA A 27 2.71 -12.10 -3.82
C ALA A 27 2.12 -13.41 -3.25
N VAL A 28 2.87 -14.19 -2.47
CA VAL A 28 2.34 -15.39 -1.81
C VAL A 28 1.25 -15.05 -0.79
N HIS A 29 1.45 -14.00 0.02
CA HIS A 29 0.43 -13.52 0.97
C HIS A 29 -0.86 -13.11 0.25
N GLU A 30 -0.76 -12.36 -0.84
CA GLU A 30 -1.89 -11.86 -1.63
C GLU A 30 -2.67 -13.00 -2.31
N ILE A 31 -1.95 -13.99 -2.86
CA ILE A 31 -2.57 -15.19 -3.45
C ILE A 31 -3.36 -15.94 -2.39
N LEU A 32 -2.74 -16.25 -1.25
CA LEU A 32 -3.40 -17.01 -0.19
C LEU A 32 -4.52 -16.23 0.50
N PHE A 33 -4.45 -14.90 0.52
CA PHE A 33 -5.56 -14.06 0.97
C PHE A 33 -6.75 -14.18 0.02
N LYS A 34 -6.53 -14.10 -1.29
CA LYS A 34 -7.60 -14.29 -2.29
C LYS A 34 -8.18 -15.70 -2.21
N VAL A 35 -7.35 -16.72 -1.96
CA VAL A 35 -7.80 -18.10 -1.70
C VAL A 35 -8.75 -18.12 -0.51
N ARG A 36 -8.32 -17.61 0.66
CA ARG A 36 -9.17 -17.51 1.86
C ARG A 36 -10.50 -16.82 1.57
N ALA A 37 -10.46 -15.69 0.87
CA ALA A 37 -11.65 -14.89 0.57
C ALA A 37 -12.61 -15.59 -0.39
N THR A 38 -12.10 -16.49 -1.24
CA THR A 38 -12.90 -17.26 -2.22
C THR A 38 -13.44 -18.57 -1.62
N LEU A 39 -12.79 -19.12 -0.60
CA LEU A 39 -13.26 -20.32 0.09
C LEU A 39 -14.57 -20.05 0.86
N PRO A 40 -15.50 -21.03 0.91
CA PRO A 40 -16.69 -20.95 1.74
C PRO A 40 -16.37 -20.62 3.20
N GLU A 41 -17.28 -19.94 3.90
CA GLU A 41 -17.07 -19.55 5.30
C GLU A 41 -16.89 -20.75 6.24
N ASN A 42 -17.57 -21.85 5.95
CA ASN A 42 -17.49 -23.11 6.70
C ASN A 42 -16.30 -23.99 6.28
N ASP A 43 -15.49 -23.56 5.32
CA ASP A 43 -14.33 -24.32 4.86
C ASP A 43 -13.29 -24.46 5.99
N PRO A 44 -12.85 -25.69 6.31
CA PRO A 44 -11.93 -25.93 7.42
C PRO A 44 -10.54 -25.34 7.20
N ASP A 45 -10.11 -25.08 5.96
CA ASP A 45 -8.80 -24.49 5.64
C ASP A 45 -8.80 -22.97 5.85
N ARG A 46 -9.96 -22.32 5.74
CA ARG A 46 -10.12 -20.87 5.93
C ARG A 46 -9.63 -20.39 7.30
N LYS A 47 -9.86 -21.18 8.36
CA LYS A 47 -9.44 -20.86 9.74
C LYS A 47 -7.91 -20.94 9.96
N TYR A 48 -7.18 -21.59 9.06
CA TYR A 48 -5.71 -21.68 9.12
C TYR A 48 -5.03 -20.55 8.36
N LEU A 49 -5.81 -19.66 7.74
CA LEU A 49 -5.36 -18.48 7.03
C LEU A 49 -5.84 -17.23 7.78
N PRO A 50 -5.34 -16.93 8.99
CA PRO A 50 -5.66 -15.67 9.64
C PRO A 50 -4.91 -14.52 8.96
N TYR A 51 -5.58 -13.40 8.72
CA TYR A 51 -4.99 -12.23 8.07
C TYR A 51 -5.33 -10.93 8.82
N TYR A 52 -4.49 -9.93 8.67
CA TYR A 52 -4.81 -8.54 8.99
C TYR A 52 -4.29 -7.61 7.90
N TRP A 53 -4.90 -6.44 7.76
CA TRP A 53 -4.48 -5.41 6.80
C TRP A 53 -3.30 -4.60 7.33
N TYR A 54 -2.24 -4.46 6.55
CA TYR A 54 -1.03 -3.74 6.95
C TYR A 54 -0.35 -2.99 5.80
N ASN A 55 0.89 -2.54 6.01
CA ASN A 55 1.65 -1.65 5.14
C ASN A 55 1.67 -2.01 3.64
N TYR A 56 1.54 -3.29 3.30
CA TYR A 56 1.61 -3.76 1.92
C TYR A 56 0.34 -4.45 1.44
N GLY A 57 -0.70 -4.53 2.27
CA GLY A 57 -1.93 -5.26 1.99
C GLY A 57 -2.26 -6.24 3.10
N PRO A 58 -3.10 -7.25 2.83
CA PRO A 58 -3.34 -8.36 3.73
C PRO A 58 -2.04 -9.11 4.04
N TYR A 59 -1.78 -9.29 5.33
CA TYR A 59 -0.61 -9.98 5.84
C TYR A 59 -1.01 -11.06 6.85
N SER A 60 -0.29 -12.17 6.82
CA SER A 60 -0.46 -13.28 7.74
C SER A 60 0.87 -13.75 8.34
N GLU A 61 1.04 -13.61 9.65
CA GLU A 61 2.21 -14.16 10.37
C GLU A 61 2.33 -15.69 10.18
N VAL A 62 1.20 -16.39 9.99
CA VAL A 62 1.17 -17.84 9.76
C VAL A 62 1.73 -18.18 8.37
N VAL A 63 1.37 -17.41 7.34
CA VAL A 63 1.94 -17.55 6.00
C VAL A 63 3.42 -17.22 6.01
N GLU A 64 3.84 -16.13 6.65
CA GLU A 64 5.25 -15.76 6.76
C GLU A 64 6.08 -16.86 7.43
N SER A 65 5.61 -17.37 8.57
CA SER A 65 6.27 -18.46 9.29
C SER A 65 6.34 -19.74 8.45
N SER A 66 5.31 -20.01 7.66
CA SER A 66 5.26 -21.18 6.77
C SER A 66 6.23 -21.05 5.59
N ILE A 67 6.39 -19.85 5.02
CA ILE A 67 7.41 -19.57 3.99
C ILE A 67 8.80 -19.85 4.56
N GLU A 68 9.12 -19.33 5.76
CA GLU A 68 10.43 -19.56 6.37
C GLU A 68 10.66 -21.04 6.73
N ALA A 69 9.64 -21.74 7.24
CA ALA A 69 9.74 -23.18 7.49
C ALA A 69 10.00 -23.98 6.21
N LEU A 70 9.36 -23.63 5.09
CA LEU A 70 9.59 -24.27 3.79
C LEU A 70 10.99 -23.98 3.24
N LYS A 71 11.55 -22.79 3.48
CA LYS A 71 12.94 -22.45 3.14
C LYS A 71 13.93 -23.26 3.96
N VAL A 72 13.74 -23.34 5.27
CA VAL A 72 14.59 -24.14 6.18
C VAL A 72 14.59 -25.62 5.79
N ARG A 73 13.43 -26.14 5.32
CA ARG A 73 13.29 -27.52 4.83
C ARG A 73 13.84 -27.73 3.41
N GLY A 74 14.37 -26.70 2.76
CA GLY A 74 14.90 -26.78 1.40
C GLY A 74 13.84 -27.00 0.32
N ILE A 75 12.56 -26.74 0.63
CA ILE A 75 11.45 -26.88 -0.33
C ILE A 75 11.34 -25.62 -1.19
N LEU A 76 11.49 -24.44 -0.57
CA LEU A 76 11.56 -23.16 -1.28
C LEU A 76 13.01 -22.67 -1.30
N ARG A 77 13.43 -22.10 -2.43
CA ARG A 77 14.67 -21.34 -2.57
C ARG A 77 14.36 -19.87 -2.76
N GLU A 78 15.23 -19.03 -2.21
CA GLU A 78 15.18 -17.58 -2.38
C GLU A 78 16.25 -17.14 -3.38
N GLU A 79 15.83 -16.47 -4.45
CA GLU A 79 16.70 -15.86 -5.46
C GLU A 79 16.65 -14.34 -5.36
N ARG A 80 17.80 -13.68 -5.50
CA ARG A 80 17.86 -12.22 -5.62
C ARG A 80 17.90 -11.81 -7.08
N THR A 81 17.00 -10.90 -7.44
CA THR A 81 17.05 -10.20 -8.72
C THR A 81 18.23 -9.24 -8.77
N GLN A 82 18.59 -8.78 -9.97
CA GLN A 82 19.61 -7.73 -10.16
C GLN A 82 19.28 -6.44 -9.39
N THR A 83 17.98 -6.15 -9.21
CA THR A 83 17.49 -5.00 -8.43
C THR A 83 17.48 -5.23 -6.91
N GLY A 84 18.03 -6.35 -6.43
CA GLY A 84 18.06 -6.72 -5.01
C GLY A 84 16.74 -7.24 -4.45
N LYS A 85 15.66 -7.28 -5.25
CA LYS A 85 14.38 -7.89 -4.83
C LYS A 85 14.52 -9.40 -4.66
N SER A 86 13.84 -9.93 -3.67
CA SER A 86 13.83 -11.35 -3.36
C SER A 86 12.62 -12.07 -3.97
N LEU A 87 12.87 -13.21 -4.61
CA LEU A 87 11.85 -14.07 -5.23
C LEU A 87 11.99 -15.51 -4.72
N LEU A 88 10.86 -16.12 -4.40
CA LEU A 88 10.71 -17.49 -3.95
C LEU A 88 10.37 -18.38 -5.13
N ILE A 89 11.09 -19.50 -5.22
CA ILE A 89 10.88 -20.56 -6.22
C ILE A 89 10.82 -21.93 -5.54
N LEU A 90 10.13 -22.88 -6.16
CA LEU A 90 10.12 -24.27 -5.71
C LEU A 90 11.44 -24.94 -6.08
N ASN A 91 12.00 -25.73 -5.17
CA ASN A 91 13.19 -26.53 -5.45
C ASN A 91 12.86 -27.68 -6.42
N GLU A 92 13.83 -28.12 -7.23
CA GLU A 92 13.60 -29.10 -8.33
C GLU A 92 13.18 -30.50 -7.85
N ARG A 93 13.48 -30.85 -6.59
CA ARG A 93 13.09 -32.11 -5.95
C ARG A 93 12.54 -31.86 -4.55
N PRO A 94 11.33 -31.32 -4.42
CA PRO A 94 10.74 -31.14 -3.10
C PRO A 94 10.41 -32.53 -2.52
N PRO A 95 10.57 -32.75 -1.20
CA PRO A 95 9.99 -33.91 -0.53
C PRO A 95 8.47 -34.02 -0.78
N ASN A 96 7.91 -35.19 -0.47
CA ASN A 96 6.51 -35.50 -0.78
C ASN A 96 5.55 -34.36 -0.39
N PRO A 97 4.51 -34.11 -1.22
CA PRO A 97 3.40 -33.23 -0.87
C PRO A 97 2.97 -33.28 0.58
N PHE A 98 2.83 -32.10 1.19
CA PHE A 98 1.73 -31.95 2.12
C PHE A 98 0.44 -32.20 1.34
N CYS A 99 -0.43 -33.02 1.90
CA CYS A 99 -1.77 -33.17 1.36
C CYS A 99 -2.48 -31.81 1.49
N VAL A 100 -3.36 -31.46 0.56
CA VAL A 100 -4.16 -30.23 0.56
C VAL A 100 -5.60 -30.62 0.25
N CYS A 101 -6.58 -29.96 0.88
CA CYS A 101 -8.00 -30.22 0.57
C CYS A 101 -8.26 -29.99 -0.93
N GLU A 102 -9.08 -30.85 -1.57
CA GLU A 102 -9.36 -30.76 -3.00
C GLU A 102 -9.97 -29.40 -3.39
N ASP A 103 -10.88 -28.88 -2.56
CA ASP A 103 -11.52 -27.58 -2.78
C ASP A 103 -10.52 -26.42 -2.75
N ALA A 104 -9.66 -26.38 -1.73
CA ALA A 104 -8.60 -25.37 -1.62
C ALA A 104 -7.59 -25.47 -2.78
N SER A 105 -7.25 -26.69 -3.18
CA SER A 105 -6.39 -26.95 -4.34
C SER A 105 -7.01 -26.44 -5.65
N ALA A 106 -8.31 -26.65 -5.85
CA ALA A 106 -9.04 -26.15 -7.02
C ALA A 106 -9.12 -24.61 -7.04
N VAL A 107 -9.38 -23.98 -5.89
CA VAL A 107 -9.38 -22.52 -5.75
C VAL A 107 -8.01 -21.92 -6.06
N ILE A 108 -6.94 -22.48 -5.49
CA ILE A 108 -5.55 -22.09 -5.81
C ILE A 108 -5.30 -22.24 -7.31
N GLY A 109 -5.71 -23.37 -7.89
CA GLY A 109 -5.57 -23.66 -9.31
C GLY A 109 -6.21 -22.61 -10.22
N ARG A 110 -7.38 -22.07 -9.85
CA ARG A 110 -8.03 -20.99 -10.60
C ARG A 110 -7.28 -19.67 -10.43
N ILE A 111 -7.03 -19.24 -9.19
CA ILE A 111 -6.39 -17.96 -8.88
C ILE A 111 -5.00 -17.86 -9.52
N VAL A 112 -4.18 -18.90 -9.38
CA VAL A 112 -2.79 -18.89 -9.87
C VAL A 112 -2.70 -18.85 -11.40
N ARG A 113 -3.69 -19.45 -12.10
CA ARG A 113 -3.75 -19.40 -13.57
C ARG A 113 -4.17 -18.03 -14.11
N GLU A 114 -4.94 -17.27 -13.34
CA GLU A 114 -5.37 -15.91 -13.69
C GLU A 114 -4.30 -14.84 -13.43
N ILE A 115 -3.23 -15.20 -12.72
CA ILE A 115 -2.16 -14.27 -12.37
C ILE A 115 -1.16 -14.14 -13.52
N ASP A 116 -0.93 -12.91 -13.94
CA ASP A 116 0.23 -12.53 -14.75
C ASP A 116 1.42 -12.26 -13.82
N PRO A 117 2.48 -13.09 -13.83
CA PRO A 117 3.62 -12.91 -12.94
C PRO A 117 4.44 -11.65 -13.28
N TYR A 118 4.28 -11.09 -14.48
CA TYR A 118 4.95 -9.87 -14.90
C TYR A 118 4.15 -8.60 -14.54
N HIS A 119 2.86 -8.74 -14.22
CA HIS A 119 1.94 -7.65 -13.89
C HIS A 119 1.14 -7.94 -12.61
N MET A 120 1.85 -8.34 -11.54
CA MET A 120 1.25 -8.64 -10.24
C MET A 120 0.47 -7.45 -9.64
N GLU A 121 0.80 -6.22 -10.02
CA GLU A 121 0.18 -5.00 -9.54
C GLU A 121 -1.34 -4.99 -9.78
N ALA A 122 -1.80 -5.43 -10.96
CA ALA A 122 -3.22 -5.50 -11.28
C ALA A 122 -3.98 -6.48 -10.37
N PHE A 123 -3.33 -7.60 -10.00
CA PHE A 123 -3.89 -8.55 -9.05
C PHE A 123 -4.00 -7.92 -7.65
N VAL A 124 -2.96 -7.24 -7.18
CA VAL A 124 -2.96 -6.57 -5.86
C VAL A 124 -3.97 -5.43 -5.82
N HIS A 125 -4.08 -4.61 -6.87
CA HIS A 125 -5.06 -3.52 -6.92
C HIS A 125 -6.49 -4.02 -6.79
N ARG A 126 -6.82 -5.17 -7.40
CA ARG A 126 -8.13 -5.82 -7.20
C ARG A 126 -8.34 -6.23 -5.76
N ILE A 127 -7.32 -6.73 -5.07
CA ILE A 127 -7.44 -7.08 -3.65
C ILE A 127 -7.81 -5.85 -2.81
N TYR A 128 -7.16 -4.71 -3.03
CA TYR A 128 -7.50 -3.46 -2.35
C TYR A 128 -8.94 -3.00 -2.67
N ARG A 129 -9.35 -3.05 -3.94
CA ARG A 129 -10.67 -2.57 -4.35
C ARG A 129 -11.81 -3.46 -3.86
N ASP A 130 -11.62 -4.78 -3.87
CA ASP A 130 -12.67 -5.73 -3.58
C ASP A 130 -12.79 -6.05 -2.08
N TYR A 131 -11.69 -5.95 -1.32
CA TYR A 131 -11.62 -6.50 0.04
C TYR A 131 -11.12 -5.53 1.12
N ALA A 132 -10.61 -4.34 0.77
CA ALA A 132 -10.13 -3.44 1.79
C ALA A 132 -11.27 -3.00 2.74
N PRO A 133 -11.03 -2.95 4.05
CA PRO A 133 -12.08 -2.71 5.04
C PRO A 133 -12.61 -1.28 5.02
N TYR A 134 -11.81 -0.32 4.57
CA TYR A 134 -12.13 1.10 4.55
C TYR A 134 -11.92 1.70 3.17
N ALA A 135 -12.86 2.54 2.73
CA ALA A 135 -12.83 3.18 1.41
C ALA A 135 -11.57 4.04 1.19
N PHE A 136 -11.00 4.59 2.26
CA PHE A 136 -9.73 5.30 2.23
C PHE A 136 -8.59 4.45 1.63
N MET A 137 -8.53 3.15 1.91
CA MET A 137 -7.41 2.29 1.52
C MET A 137 -7.22 2.17 0.00
N PRO A 138 -8.22 1.75 -0.79
CA PRO A 138 -8.05 1.67 -2.24
C PRO A 138 -7.82 3.06 -2.85
N ARG A 139 -8.52 4.10 -2.39
CA ARG A 139 -8.31 5.47 -2.90
C ARG A 139 -6.89 5.96 -2.67
N TYR A 140 -6.41 5.86 -1.42
CA TYR A 140 -5.09 6.37 -1.06
C TYR A 140 -3.97 5.51 -1.64
N LYS A 141 -4.08 4.19 -1.55
CA LYS A 141 -3.01 3.28 -2.00
C LYS A 141 -2.96 3.12 -3.51
N VAL A 142 -4.11 2.85 -4.14
CA VAL A 142 -4.18 2.48 -5.55
C VAL A 142 -4.40 3.71 -6.42
N ASP A 143 -5.27 4.64 -6.02
CA ASP A 143 -5.67 5.74 -6.89
C ASP A 143 -4.80 7.01 -6.68
N PHE A 144 -4.13 7.15 -5.53
CA PHE A 144 -3.19 8.26 -5.26
C PHE A 144 -1.72 7.83 -5.22
N LEU A 145 -1.30 6.96 -4.29
CA LEU A 145 0.12 6.66 -4.07
C LEU A 145 0.79 5.96 -5.25
N VAL A 146 0.12 4.99 -5.88
CA VAL A 146 0.67 4.28 -7.04
C VAL A 146 0.87 5.25 -8.21
N PRO A 147 -0.12 6.07 -8.61
CA PRO A 147 0.10 7.06 -9.65
C PRO A 147 1.12 8.13 -9.28
N PHE A 148 1.18 8.56 -8.01
CA PHE A 148 2.19 9.53 -7.58
C PHE A 148 3.62 8.97 -7.68
N LYS A 149 3.80 7.68 -7.35
CA LYS A 149 5.07 6.98 -7.59
C LYS A 149 5.41 6.95 -9.09
N GLY A 150 4.43 6.69 -9.95
CA GLY A 150 4.59 6.73 -11.41
C GLY A 150 5.00 8.12 -11.90
N TYR A 151 4.34 9.16 -11.41
CA TYR A 151 4.65 10.56 -11.74
C TYR A 151 6.12 10.88 -11.46
N ARG A 152 6.62 10.52 -10.27
CA ARG A 152 8.03 10.68 -9.89
C ARG A 152 8.98 9.92 -10.81
N ALA A 153 8.68 8.66 -11.12
CA ALA A 153 9.51 7.84 -11.98
C ALA A 153 9.61 8.40 -13.43
N SER A 154 8.58 9.11 -13.89
CA SER A 154 8.55 9.74 -15.22
C SER A 154 9.35 11.06 -15.32
N ARG A 155 9.78 11.62 -14.18
CA ARG A 155 10.54 12.89 -14.11
C ARG A 155 11.85 12.72 -13.31
N PRO A 156 12.80 11.88 -13.77
CA PRO A 156 14.06 11.68 -13.06
C PRO A 156 14.91 12.95 -13.04
N GLU A 157 15.65 13.15 -11.95
CA GLU A 157 16.52 14.30 -11.74
C GLU A 157 17.50 14.49 -12.91
N GLY A 158 17.52 15.68 -13.51
CA GLY A 158 18.47 16.06 -14.57
C GLY A 158 18.03 15.80 -16.02
N GLN A 159 16.91 15.12 -16.29
CA GLN A 159 16.37 15.00 -17.65
C GLN A 159 15.50 16.23 -18.01
N ARG A 160 16.08 17.15 -18.79
CA ARG A 160 15.46 18.45 -19.11
C ARG A 160 14.51 18.48 -20.31
N THR A 161 14.49 17.49 -21.23
CA THR A 161 13.93 17.78 -22.57
C THR A 161 13.28 16.66 -23.38
N LEU A 162 13.35 15.37 -23.02
CA LEU A 162 12.84 14.30 -23.92
C LEU A 162 11.48 13.68 -23.52
N ASN A 163 11.10 13.67 -22.24
CA ASN A 163 9.84 13.06 -21.81
C ASN A 163 8.60 13.92 -22.11
N GLN A 164 8.75 15.24 -22.30
CA GLN A 164 7.64 16.14 -22.67
C GLN A 164 7.13 15.91 -24.09
N PHE A 165 7.90 15.26 -24.98
CA PHE A 165 7.60 15.16 -26.40
C PHE A 165 7.30 13.74 -26.90
N LEU A 166 7.44 12.71 -26.06
CA LEU A 166 7.48 11.34 -26.56
C LEU A 166 6.29 10.44 -26.25
N ASN A 167 5.39 10.70 -25.29
CA ASN A 167 4.30 9.73 -25.05
C ASN A 167 3.02 10.37 -24.50
N GLU A 168 1.88 9.81 -24.93
CA GLU A 168 0.54 9.96 -24.35
C GLU A 168 0.56 9.89 -22.81
N PRO A 169 -0.36 10.56 -22.08
CA PRO A 169 -0.29 10.70 -20.64
C PRO A 169 -0.68 9.39 -19.94
N VAL A 170 0.25 8.42 -19.90
CA VAL A 170 0.10 7.19 -19.12
C VAL A 170 0.14 7.49 -17.61
N THR A 171 0.69 8.64 -17.22
CA THR A 171 0.79 9.11 -15.83
C THR A 171 -0.15 10.30 -15.58
N PRO A 172 -0.95 10.31 -14.50
CA PRO A 172 -1.75 11.47 -14.18
C PRO A 172 -0.87 12.69 -13.91
N GLY A 173 -1.28 13.84 -14.46
CA GLY A 173 -0.72 15.13 -14.07
C GLY A 173 -1.06 15.48 -12.61
N LEU A 174 -0.43 16.52 -12.10
CA LEU A 174 -0.61 16.97 -10.71
C LEU A 174 -2.08 17.23 -10.33
N ASP A 175 -2.91 17.72 -11.26
CA ASP A 175 -4.35 17.96 -11.03
C ASP A 175 -5.08 16.68 -10.62
N ARG A 176 -4.82 15.56 -11.30
CA ARG A 176 -5.44 14.27 -10.96
C ARG A 176 -4.91 13.71 -9.64
N LEU A 177 -3.66 14.00 -9.27
CA LEU A 177 -3.11 13.59 -7.97
C LEU A 177 -3.71 14.41 -6.84
N GLU A 178 -3.95 15.70 -7.06
CA GLU A 178 -4.63 16.58 -6.12
C GLU A 178 -6.09 16.18 -5.92
N ASP A 179 -6.83 15.96 -7.01
CA ASP A 179 -8.21 15.46 -6.96
C ASP A 179 -8.31 14.13 -6.21
N ALA A 180 -7.42 13.17 -6.51
CA ALA A 180 -7.38 11.88 -5.81
C ALA A 180 -7.10 12.06 -4.30
N LEU A 181 -6.28 13.04 -3.91
CA LEU A 181 -5.99 13.31 -2.51
C LEU A 181 -7.20 13.90 -1.77
N TYR A 182 -7.95 14.82 -2.39
CA TYR A 182 -9.22 15.31 -1.85
C TYR A 182 -10.28 14.22 -1.74
N GLU A 183 -10.33 13.32 -2.73
CA GLU A 183 -11.22 12.15 -2.67
C GLU A 183 -10.84 11.18 -1.53
N CYS A 184 -9.58 11.15 -1.11
CA CYS A 184 -9.14 10.39 0.07
C CYS A 184 -9.61 11.07 1.36
N GLU A 185 -9.44 12.40 1.47
CA GLU A 185 -9.88 13.19 2.63
C GLU A 185 -11.38 13.03 2.88
N ALA A 186 -12.19 13.00 1.82
CA ALA A 186 -13.63 12.84 1.89
C ALA A 186 -14.12 11.48 2.43
N VAL A 187 -13.23 10.48 2.59
CA VAL A 187 -13.56 9.14 3.11
C VAL A 187 -12.63 8.69 4.22
N LEU A 188 -12.10 9.64 4.98
CA LEU A 188 -11.36 9.33 6.20
C LEU A 188 -12.19 8.47 7.15
N VAL A 189 -11.50 7.66 7.94
CA VAL A 189 -12.14 6.71 8.84
C VAL A 189 -12.67 7.47 10.07
N GLU A 190 -13.98 7.41 10.28
CA GLU A 190 -14.70 8.07 11.40
C GLU A 190 -14.69 7.22 12.68
N GLU A 191 -13.53 6.66 13.03
CA GLU A 191 -13.33 5.90 14.27
C GLU A 191 -12.50 6.74 15.25
N PRO A 192 -12.80 6.77 16.56
CA PRO A 192 -12.05 7.58 17.53
C PRO A 192 -10.54 7.32 17.53
N LEU A 193 -10.13 6.11 17.16
CA LEU A 193 -8.72 5.73 16.99
C LEU A 193 -7.97 6.59 15.95
N PHE A 194 -8.70 7.17 14.99
CA PHE A 194 -8.15 7.90 13.84
C PHE A 194 -8.31 9.42 13.93
N GLU A 195 -8.87 9.98 15.00
CA GLU A 195 -9.04 11.45 15.13
C GLU A 195 -7.73 12.23 14.92
N GLU A 196 -6.69 11.90 15.69
CA GLU A 196 -5.36 12.53 15.55
C GLU A 196 -4.74 12.27 14.16
N PHE A 197 -4.97 11.10 13.58
CA PHE A 197 -4.52 10.83 12.21
C PHE A 197 -5.22 11.73 11.19
N ASN A 198 -6.54 11.90 11.32
CA ASN A 198 -7.36 12.68 10.40
C ASN A 198 -6.95 14.17 10.41
N ASP A 199 -6.60 14.71 11.59
CA ASP A 199 -6.05 16.06 11.72
C ASP A 199 -4.72 16.20 10.96
N GLU A 200 -3.78 15.27 11.16
CA GLU A 200 -2.49 15.29 10.48
C GLU A 200 -2.61 15.03 8.97
N PHE A 201 -3.57 14.19 8.55
CA PHE A 201 -3.87 13.97 7.15
C PHE A 201 -4.38 15.25 6.49
N THR A 202 -5.36 15.92 7.10
CA THR A 202 -5.91 17.20 6.63
C THR A 202 -4.83 18.28 6.52
N ALA A 203 -3.95 18.36 7.52
CA ALA A 203 -2.80 19.27 7.51
C ALA A 203 -1.82 18.94 6.37
N TYR A 204 -1.61 17.65 6.08
CA TYR A 204 -0.82 17.21 4.93
C TYR A 204 -1.48 17.56 3.59
N VAL A 205 -2.79 17.32 3.42
CA VAL A 205 -3.52 17.66 2.19
C VAL A 205 -3.38 19.14 1.86
N SER A 206 -3.50 20.00 2.86
CA SER A 206 -3.30 21.45 2.72
C SER A 206 -1.87 21.82 2.28
N GLY A 207 -0.86 21.10 2.76
CA GLY A 207 0.53 21.26 2.33
C GLY A 207 0.79 20.73 0.92
N ALA A 208 0.21 19.57 0.59
CA ALA A 208 0.33 18.92 -0.70
C ALA A 208 -0.28 19.75 -1.82
N GLY A 209 -1.45 20.37 -1.62
CA GLY A 209 -2.05 21.28 -2.59
C GLY A 209 -1.10 22.43 -2.96
N LYS A 210 -0.51 23.09 -1.96
CA LYS A 210 0.51 24.14 -2.17
C LYS A 210 1.76 23.60 -2.87
N ALA A 211 2.22 22.40 -2.51
CA ALA A 211 3.36 21.77 -3.17
C ALA A 211 3.08 21.48 -4.64
N PHE A 212 1.86 21.07 -4.98
CA PHE A 212 1.43 20.84 -6.36
C PHE A 212 1.27 22.15 -7.14
N GLU A 213 0.75 23.22 -6.54
CA GLU A 213 0.76 24.57 -7.13
C GLU A 213 2.18 25.00 -7.50
N ILE A 214 3.12 24.94 -6.55
CA ILE A 214 4.54 25.24 -6.79
C ILE A 214 5.10 24.39 -7.93
N ALA A 215 4.82 23.09 -7.93
CA ALA A 215 5.34 22.16 -8.93
C ALA A 215 4.76 22.39 -10.34
N ARG A 216 3.57 22.99 -10.45
CA ARG A 216 3.01 23.46 -11.73
C ARG A 216 3.72 24.71 -12.23
N GLU A 217 4.09 25.62 -11.33
CA GLU A 217 4.72 26.90 -11.67
C GLU A 217 6.23 26.78 -11.96
N ASP A 218 6.93 25.87 -11.30
CA ASP A 218 8.36 25.58 -11.51
C ASP A 218 8.62 24.08 -11.72
N GLU A 219 8.24 23.58 -12.91
CA GLU A 219 8.42 22.16 -13.27
C GLU A 219 9.88 21.67 -13.15
N THR A 220 10.86 22.58 -13.26
CA THR A 220 12.29 22.27 -13.28
C THR A 220 12.95 22.29 -11.91
N GLY A 221 12.51 23.17 -11.01
CA GLY A 221 13.04 23.31 -9.65
C GLY A 221 12.28 22.51 -8.58
N ALA A 222 11.05 22.08 -8.87
CA ALA A 222 10.16 21.49 -7.86
C ALA A 222 10.43 20.01 -7.52
N ASN A 223 11.48 19.38 -8.05
CA ASN A 223 11.77 17.96 -7.77
C ASN A 223 11.88 17.69 -6.25
N LEU A 224 12.62 18.54 -5.53
CA LEU A 224 12.79 18.39 -4.08
C LEU A 224 11.46 18.45 -3.31
N ILE A 225 10.53 19.34 -3.73
CA ILE A 225 9.25 19.48 -3.05
C ILE A 225 8.30 18.31 -3.39
N VAL A 226 8.36 17.81 -4.63
CA VAL A 226 7.63 16.61 -5.07
C VAL A 226 8.11 15.37 -4.30
N GLU A 227 9.43 15.21 -4.14
CA GLU A 227 10.05 14.14 -3.37
C GLU A 227 9.64 14.18 -1.90
N ALA A 228 9.70 15.35 -1.26
CA ALA A 228 9.26 15.53 0.13
C ALA A 228 7.76 15.27 0.31
N THR A 229 6.94 15.68 -0.67
CA THR A 229 5.48 15.46 -0.66
C THR A 229 5.15 13.97 -0.76
N TYR A 230 5.85 13.23 -1.63
CA TYR A 230 5.67 11.78 -1.73
C TYR A 230 6.19 11.03 -0.49
N ALA A 231 7.33 11.43 0.06
CA ALA A 231 7.87 10.80 1.27
C ALA A 231 6.87 10.93 2.43
N SER A 232 6.29 12.11 2.61
CA SER A 232 5.24 12.36 3.61
C SER A 232 3.98 11.55 3.31
N ALA A 233 3.60 11.41 2.03
CA ALA A 233 2.48 10.56 1.62
C ALA A 233 2.66 9.09 2.05
N VAL A 234 3.88 8.57 1.92
CA VAL A 234 4.23 7.19 2.31
C VAL A 234 4.21 7.04 3.83
N ASP A 235 4.72 8.02 4.57
CA ASP A 235 4.68 8.01 6.04
C ASP A 235 3.22 7.98 6.57
N LEU A 236 2.32 8.76 5.96
CA LEU A 236 0.89 8.73 6.27
C LEU A 236 0.27 7.35 6.01
N TRP A 237 0.60 6.71 4.88
CA TRP A 237 0.10 5.36 4.60
C TRP A 237 0.51 4.35 5.67
N TYR A 238 1.78 4.39 6.09
CA TYR A 238 2.27 3.45 7.10
C TYR A 238 1.69 3.72 8.48
N ALA A 239 1.46 4.98 8.85
CA ALA A 239 0.75 5.32 10.08
C ALA A 239 -0.70 4.80 10.03
N PHE A 240 -1.42 5.10 8.94
CA PHE A 240 -2.80 4.64 8.74
C PHE A 240 -2.92 3.12 8.81
N ALA A 241 -2.11 2.40 8.03
CA ALA A 241 -2.17 0.94 7.96
C ALA A 241 -1.84 0.26 9.30
N ARG A 242 -1.04 0.89 10.17
CA ARG A 242 -0.80 0.41 11.55
C ARG A 242 -2.04 0.55 12.43
N GLY A 243 -2.87 1.56 12.21
CA GLY A 243 -4.14 1.76 12.90
C GLY A 243 -5.20 0.76 12.44
N VAL A 244 -5.27 0.49 11.13
CA VAL A 244 -6.33 -0.35 10.54
C VAL A 244 -6.37 -1.74 11.17
N ARG A 245 -5.22 -2.39 11.38
CA ARG A 245 -5.13 -3.74 11.97
C ARG A 245 -5.61 -3.83 13.42
N ILE A 246 -5.94 -2.72 14.07
CA ILE A 246 -6.47 -2.72 15.44
C ILE A 246 -8.00 -2.82 15.42
N LEU A 247 -8.64 -2.29 14.37
CA LEU A 247 -10.09 -2.28 14.24
C LEU A 247 -10.61 -3.65 13.81
N ASP A 248 -11.79 -4.05 14.29
CA ASP A 248 -12.36 -5.39 14.06
C ASP A 248 -12.47 -5.78 12.58
N ARG A 249 -12.68 -4.82 11.67
CA ARG A 249 -12.73 -5.08 10.22
C ARG A 249 -11.35 -5.27 9.59
N GLY A 250 -10.30 -4.86 10.29
CA GLY A 250 -8.91 -4.86 9.82
C GLY A 250 -8.12 -6.12 10.18
N HIS A 251 -8.59 -6.97 11.08
CA HIS A 251 -7.90 -8.19 11.49
C HIS A 251 -8.82 -9.39 11.70
N ASP A 252 -8.25 -10.59 11.60
CA ASP A 252 -8.87 -11.84 12.00
C ASP A 252 -8.76 -12.04 13.53
N GLU A 253 -9.79 -12.61 14.16
CA GLU A 253 -9.86 -12.85 15.62
C GLU A 253 -8.64 -13.57 16.20
N TYR A 254 -7.95 -14.39 15.38
CA TYR A 254 -6.67 -14.99 15.72
C TYR A 254 -5.67 -13.98 16.32
N TYR A 255 -5.73 -12.72 15.89
CA TYR A 255 -4.83 -11.65 16.29
C TYR A 255 -5.32 -10.82 17.50
N ASN A 256 -6.43 -11.17 18.13
CA ASN A 256 -6.97 -10.41 19.29
C ASN A 256 -5.95 -10.29 20.44
N GLY A 257 -5.05 -11.26 20.61
CA GLY A 257 -3.95 -11.19 21.59
C GLY A 257 -2.87 -10.14 21.29
N ARG A 258 -2.83 -9.57 20.08
CA ARG A 258 -1.84 -8.56 19.64
C ARG A 258 -2.32 -7.12 19.81
N LEU A 259 -3.62 -6.88 20.01
CA LEU A 259 -4.22 -5.56 19.91
C LEU A 259 -3.55 -4.51 20.79
N ARG A 260 -3.24 -4.84 22.06
CA ARG A 260 -2.53 -3.92 22.98
C ARG A 260 -1.15 -3.52 22.47
N GLN A 261 -0.42 -4.47 21.88
CA GLN A 261 0.89 -4.19 21.30
C GLN A 261 0.73 -3.30 20.06
N TRP A 262 -0.20 -3.61 19.18
CA TRP A 262 -0.44 -2.84 17.96
C TRP A 262 -0.91 -1.42 18.23
N GLU A 263 -1.76 -1.22 19.25
CA GLU A 263 -2.19 0.09 19.71
C GLU A 263 -1.01 0.95 20.19
N ARG A 264 -0.08 0.36 20.94
CA ARG A 264 1.16 1.04 21.33
C ARG A 264 2.01 1.42 20.10
N GLU A 265 2.22 0.48 19.18
CA GLU A 265 2.99 0.71 17.96
C GLU A 265 2.34 1.78 17.06
N TYR A 266 1.02 1.83 17.00
CA TYR A 266 0.28 2.85 16.26
C TYR A 266 0.42 4.23 16.90
N ARG A 267 0.23 4.35 18.23
CA ARG A 267 0.44 5.61 18.96
C ARG A 267 1.87 6.13 18.84
N GLU A 268 2.87 5.25 18.87
CA GLU A 268 4.26 5.62 18.60
C GLU A 268 4.44 6.14 17.17
N SER A 269 3.79 5.49 16.19
CA SER A 269 3.81 5.93 14.80
C SER A 269 3.14 7.30 14.61
N LEU A 270 2.01 7.58 15.28
CA LEU A 270 1.35 8.88 15.24
C LEU A 270 2.21 9.99 15.85
N ARG A 271 2.78 9.75 17.04
CA ARG A 271 3.68 10.71 17.69
C ARG A 271 4.90 11.05 16.83
N ALA A 272 5.37 10.09 16.03
CA ALA A 272 6.46 10.32 15.08
C ALA A 272 6.00 11.01 13.78
N LEU A 273 4.72 10.87 13.41
CA LEU A 273 4.13 11.46 12.20
C LEU A 273 3.92 12.97 12.35
N VAL A 274 3.35 13.42 13.48
CA VAL A 274 3.05 14.84 13.76
C VAL A 274 4.23 15.79 13.46
N PRO A 275 5.45 15.57 14.00
CA PRO A 275 6.58 16.45 13.70
C PRO A 275 7.04 16.36 12.24
N LYS A 276 6.83 15.23 11.57
CA LYS A 276 7.18 15.07 10.14
C LYS A 276 6.24 15.87 9.24
N VAL A 277 4.92 15.81 9.48
CA VAL A 277 3.93 16.60 8.74
C VAL A 277 4.16 18.09 9.00
N SER A 278 4.40 18.47 10.26
CA SER A 278 4.75 19.84 10.62
C SER A 278 6.02 20.35 9.92
N ALA A 279 7.08 19.53 9.87
CA ALA A 279 8.32 19.86 9.18
C ALA A 279 8.11 19.97 7.66
N TYR A 280 7.39 19.01 7.07
CA TYR A 280 7.00 19.05 5.66
C TYR A 280 6.26 20.35 5.30
N ASN A 281 5.22 20.69 6.06
CA ASN A 281 4.43 21.91 5.84
C ASN A 281 5.26 23.19 6.03
N ARG A 282 6.30 23.16 6.86
CA ARG A 282 7.26 24.27 6.97
C ARG A 282 8.12 24.36 5.71
N SER A 283 8.69 23.25 5.25
CA SER A 283 9.50 23.18 4.03
C SER A 283 8.73 23.65 2.79
N VAL A 284 7.46 23.27 2.63
CA VAL A 284 6.57 23.77 1.55
C VAL A 284 6.45 25.29 1.61
N ARG A 285 6.18 25.86 2.80
CA ARG A 285 6.04 27.31 2.98
C ARG A 285 7.34 28.05 2.72
N GLU A 286 8.47 27.50 3.14
CA GLU A 286 9.79 28.09 2.88
C GLU A 286 10.10 28.09 1.39
N TYR A 287 9.81 26.99 0.68
CA TYR A 287 9.98 26.92 -0.77
C TYR A 287 9.12 27.97 -1.48
N ALA A 288 7.83 28.08 -1.13
CA ALA A 288 6.91 29.06 -1.71
C ALA A 288 7.40 30.50 -1.56
N ARG A 289 8.07 30.84 -0.44
CA ARG A 289 8.62 32.19 -0.20
C ARG A 289 9.83 32.52 -1.07
N HIS A 290 10.59 31.52 -1.50
CA HIS A 290 11.80 31.70 -2.29
C HIS A 290 11.58 31.46 -3.79
N ALA A 291 10.37 31.06 -4.19
CA ALA A 291 9.99 30.97 -5.59
C ALA A 291 10.05 32.38 -6.21
N PRO A 292 10.74 32.57 -7.35
CA PRO A 292 10.86 33.88 -7.98
C PRO A 292 9.46 34.36 -8.40
N SER A 293 9.02 35.48 -7.85
CA SER A 293 7.73 36.10 -8.18
C SER A 293 7.65 36.38 -9.69
N ARG A 294 6.80 35.63 -10.39
CA ARG A 294 6.30 36.03 -11.71
C ARG A 294 4.78 36.19 -11.59
N GLU A 295 4.27 37.20 -12.30
CA GLU A 295 2.93 37.78 -12.13
C GLU A 295 1.81 36.74 -11.96
N PRO A 296 0.78 37.03 -11.14
CA PRO A 296 -0.31 36.10 -10.87
C PRO A 296 -1.16 35.88 -12.13
N GLY A 297 -0.92 34.75 -12.80
CA GLY A 297 -1.80 34.21 -13.82
C GLY A 297 -3.05 33.62 -13.16
N ALA A 298 -4.18 34.29 -13.35
CA ALA A 298 -5.46 33.96 -12.76
C ALA A 298 -5.90 32.50 -12.98
N ARG A 299 -5.88 31.67 -11.93
CA ARG A 299 -6.83 30.56 -11.77
C ARG A 299 -7.31 30.48 -10.32
N SER A 300 -8.63 30.59 -10.20
CA SER A 300 -9.43 30.65 -8.99
C SER A 300 -9.13 29.54 -7.99
N THR A 301 -8.84 29.95 -6.77
CA THR A 301 -8.97 29.18 -5.53
C THR A 301 -10.38 28.58 -5.44
N LYS A 302 -10.48 27.24 -5.39
CA LYS A 302 -11.60 26.55 -4.75
C LYS A 302 -11.16 26.22 -3.33
N ILE A 303 -11.30 27.20 -2.44
CA ILE A 303 -11.19 26.98 -1.00
C ILE A 303 -12.56 26.47 -0.53
N LEU A 304 -12.60 25.28 0.08
CA LEU A 304 -13.78 24.79 0.79
C LEU A 304 -13.49 24.38 2.25
N SER A 305 -12.47 24.96 2.89
CA SER A 305 -12.18 24.66 4.30
C SER A 305 -11.60 25.82 5.13
N SER A 306 -12.01 27.07 4.89
CA SER A 306 -11.56 28.21 5.73
C SER A 306 -12.69 29.14 6.20
N LEU A 307 -13.78 28.58 6.73
CA LEU A 307 -14.88 29.38 7.32
C LEU A 307 -15.13 29.16 8.81
N ILE A 308 -14.17 28.63 9.59
CA ILE A 308 -14.39 28.44 11.05
C ILE A 308 -13.42 29.19 11.97
N GLU A 309 -12.28 29.73 11.50
CA GLU A 309 -11.32 30.38 12.42
C GLU A 309 -11.50 31.89 12.62
N GLY A 310 -12.58 32.50 12.12
CA GLY A 310 -12.75 33.96 12.14
C GLY A 310 -13.85 34.53 13.03
N TYR A 311 -14.66 33.73 13.72
CA TYR A 311 -15.87 34.23 14.41
C TYR A 311 -15.94 34.03 15.93
N PHE A 312 -14.90 33.48 16.56
CA PHE A 312 -14.79 33.44 18.02
C PHE A 312 -13.34 33.65 18.48
N SER A 313 -12.85 34.88 18.38
CA SER A 313 -11.76 35.46 19.19
C SER A 313 -11.76 36.98 19.04
#